data_AF-A0A8B8KJ56-F1
#
_entry.id   AF-A0A8B8KJ56-F1
#
_cell.length_a   1.000
_cell.length_b   1.000
_cell.length_c   1.000
_cell.angle_alpha   90.00
_cell.angle_beta   90.00
_cell.angle_gamma   90.00
#
_symmetry.space_group_name_H-M   'P 1'
#
loop_
_entity.id
_entity.type
_entity.pdbx_description
1 polymer ?
#
loop_
_entity_poly.entity_id
_entity_poly.type
_entity_poly.pdbx_seq_one_letter_code
_entity_poly.pdbx_strand_id
1 'polypeptide(L)'
;MAAIWIHPRVQKMWNKSKQKKGKVRFSLDEKNRPYLSQVEMQAVADIVLSKRLNTADIKSSVLCAIGEVSSMRFVHGVGSRPGIMGIDYSTASWLYFDLGSKAYELESVDDLNNPFVSMYFGAAYVAWLSEYEGRERNPEFFVEAYFVGPKNVNLQDTSTLWLEFKETLSKYEETKRKGDSCSIM
;
A
#
# COMPACT_ATOMS: atom_id res chain seq x y z
N MET A 1 -0.14 -14.30 3.75
CA MET A 1 1.34 -14.27 3.61
C MET A 1 1.93 -15.32 2.65
N ALA A 2 1.40 -16.55 2.56
CA ALA A 2 1.99 -17.59 1.68
C ALA A 2 2.14 -17.17 0.21
N ALA A 3 1.24 -16.33 -0.31
CA ALA A 3 1.31 -15.77 -1.66
C ALA A 3 2.53 -14.89 -1.92
N ILE A 4 3.09 -14.23 -0.89
CA ILE A 4 4.27 -13.35 -1.02
C ILE A 4 5.54 -14.18 -1.23
N TRP A 5 5.55 -15.46 -0.85
CA TRP A 5 6.69 -16.36 -1.03
C TRP A 5 7.09 -16.56 -2.50
N ILE A 6 6.14 -16.33 -3.42
CA ILE A 6 6.34 -16.47 -4.87
C ILE A 6 7.03 -15.22 -5.43
N HIS A 7 7.03 -14.10 -4.70
CA HIS A 7 7.65 -12.86 -5.15
C HIS A 7 9.19 -12.96 -5.08
N PRO A 8 9.93 -12.81 -6.20
CA PRO A 8 11.36 -13.09 -6.26
C PRO A 8 12.20 -12.32 -5.23
N ARG A 9 11.85 -11.05 -5.00
CA ARG A 9 12.56 -10.18 -4.05
C ARG A 9 12.33 -10.59 -2.59
N VAL A 10 11.11 -11.01 -2.26
CA VAL A 10 10.76 -11.47 -0.91
C VAL A 10 11.38 -12.83 -0.65
N GLN A 11 11.36 -13.74 -1.63
CA GLN A 11 12.04 -15.02 -1.54
C GLN A 11 13.55 -14.84 -1.30
N LYS A 12 14.21 -13.92 -2.01
CA LYS A 12 15.64 -13.60 -1.79
C LYS A 12 15.91 -13.06 -0.39
N MET A 13 15.06 -12.16 0.12
CA MET A 13 15.19 -11.61 1.48
C MET A 13 14.97 -12.68 2.55
N TRP A 14 13.89 -13.44 2.46
CA TRP A 14 13.55 -14.46 3.45
C TRP A 14 14.52 -15.63 3.46
N ASN A 15 15.08 -16.01 2.30
CA ASN A 15 16.17 -16.99 2.23
C ASN A 15 17.43 -16.49 2.97
N LYS A 16 17.79 -15.21 2.80
CA LYS A 16 18.91 -14.60 3.55
C LYS A 16 18.66 -14.58 5.05
N SER A 17 17.41 -14.34 5.48
CA SER A 17 17.00 -14.32 6.88
C SER A 17 16.64 -15.70 7.46
N LYS A 18 16.89 -16.81 6.73
CA LYS A 18 16.56 -18.19 7.13
C LYS A 18 15.10 -18.40 7.56
N GLN A 19 14.17 -17.60 7.04
CA GLN A 19 12.75 -17.79 7.32
C GLN A 19 12.23 -19.07 6.67
N LYS A 20 11.22 -19.72 7.28
CA LYS A 20 10.61 -20.96 6.77
C LYS A 20 9.26 -20.66 6.12
N LYS A 21 8.99 -21.28 4.96
CA LYS A 21 7.71 -21.21 4.26
C LYS A 21 6.58 -21.62 5.20
N GLY A 22 5.56 -20.77 5.33
CA GLY A 22 4.43 -20.97 6.25
C GLY A 22 4.63 -20.49 7.70
N LYS A 23 5.83 -20.04 8.08
CA LYS A 23 6.13 -19.42 9.40
C LYS A 23 6.74 -18.02 9.27
N VAL A 24 6.42 -17.32 8.18
CA VAL A 24 6.84 -15.93 7.99
C VAL A 24 6.21 -15.09 9.08
N ARG A 25 7.04 -14.48 9.92
CA ARG A 25 6.63 -13.50 10.92
C ARG A 25 6.95 -12.13 10.36
N PHE A 26 6.01 -11.19 10.53
CA PHE A 26 6.26 -9.78 10.29
C PHE A 26 7.46 -9.32 11.12
N SER A 27 8.18 -8.33 10.60
CA SER A 27 9.18 -7.62 11.38
C SER A 27 8.50 -6.93 12.57
N LEU A 28 9.23 -6.83 13.69
CA LEU A 28 8.74 -6.21 14.91
C LEU A 28 9.56 -4.95 15.19
N ASP A 29 8.91 -3.86 15.56
CA ASP A 29 9.61 -2.67 16.04
C ASP A 29 10.12 -2.85 17.48
N GLU A 30 10.77 -1.84 18.04
CA GLU A 30 11.28 -1.85 19.42
C GLU A 30 10.17 -2.06 20.47
N LYS A 31 8.91 -1.82 20.11
CA LYS A 31 7.72 -1.99 20.95
C LYS A 31 6.96 -3.29 20.63
N ASN A 32 7.55 -4.21 19.87
CA ASN A 32 6.94 -5.46 19.41
C ASN A 32 5.69 -5.29 18.53
N ARG A 33 5.56 -4.17 17.82
CA ARG A 33 4.48 -3.95 16.85
C ARG A 33 4.86 -4.53 15.49
N PRO A 34 3.98 -5.35 14.88
CA PRO A 34 4.25 -5.94 13.57
C PRO A 34 4.18 -4.89 12.45
N TYR A 35 5.17 -4.90 11.57
CA TYR A 35 5.22 -4.07 10.38
C TYR A 35 5.78 -4.84 9.17
N LEU A 36 5.47 -4.34 7.98
CA LEU A 36 6.07 -4.84 6.73
C LEU A 36 7.39 -4.13 6.45
N SER A 37 8.41 -4.88 6.06
CA SER A 37 9.55 -4.27 5.35
C SER A 37 9.09 -3.64 4.03
N GLN A 38 9.87 -2.71 3.49
CA GLN A 38 9.57 -2.08 2.18
C GLN A 38 9.39 -3.12 1.07
N VAL A 39 10.19 -4.18 1.08
CA VAL A 39 10.12 -5.25 0.07
C VAL A 39 8.86 -6.11 0.23
N GLU A 40 8.43 -6.37 1.46
CA GLU A 40 7.17 -7.08 1.72
C GLU A 40 5.97 -6.22 1.32
N MET A 41 5.99 -4.92 1.65
CA MET A 41 4.95 -3.99 1.23
C MET A 41 4.82 -3.92 -0.29
N GLN A 42 5.96 -3.79 -0.99
CA GLN A 42 6.00 -3.77 -2.45
C GLN A 42 5.47 -5.06 -3.05
N ALA A 43 5.84 -6.21 -2.50
CA ALA A 43 5.31 -7.48 -2.98
C ALA A 43 3.81 -7.65 -2.75
N VAL A 44 3.27 -7.15 -1.63
CA VAL A 44 1.80 -7.13 -1.41
C VAL A 44 1.12 -6.26 -2.46
N ALA A 45 1.64 -5.06 -2.73
CA ALA A 45 1.13 -4.17 -3.77
C ALA A 45 1.17 -4.81 -5.16
N ASP A 46 2.30 -5.39 -5.55
CA ASP A 46 2.47 -6.07 -6.84
C ASP A 46 1.49 -7.24 -7.02
N ILE A 47 1.28 -8.04 -5.96
CA ILE A 47 0.32 -9.16 -5.99
C ILE A 47 -1.12 -8.66 -6.09
N VAL A 48 -1.48 -7.60 -5.38
CA VAL A 48 -2.84 -7.05 -5.42
C VAL A 48 -3.15 -6.46 -6.78
N LEU A 49 -2.24 -5.63 -7.32
CA LEU A 49 -2.38 -5.02 -8.64
C LEU A 49 -2.48 -6.10 -9.73
N SER A 50 -1.52 -7.02 -9.79
CA SER A 50 -1.48 -8.05 -10.84
C SER A 50 -2.68 -9.01 -10.85
N LYS A 51 -3.33 -9.24 -9.70
CA LYS A 51 -4.40 -10.24 -9.60
C LYS A 51 -5.81 -9.66 -9.58
N ARG A 52 -5.98 -8.44 -9.07
CA ARG A 52 -7.30 -7.95 -8.62
C ARG A 52 -7.70 -6.59 -9.16
N LEU A 53 -6.75 -5.79 -9.65
CA LEU A 53 -7.02 -4.47 -10.20
C LEU A 53 -6.36 -4.41 -11.58
N ASN A 54 -7.09 -4.84 -12.60
CA ASN A 54 -6.62 -4.82 -13.99
C ASN A 54 -6.80 -3.42 -14.64
N THR A 55 -6.87 -2.38 -13.80
CA THR A 55 -7.29 -1.02 -14.14
C THR A 55 -6.31 0.00 -13.59
N ALA A 56 -5.93 0.93 -14.48
CA ALA A 56 -5.08 2.12 -14.31
C ALA A 56 -3.59 1.89 -14.02
N ASP A 57 -2.76 2.76 -14.60
CA ASP A 57 -1.28 2.84 -14.55
C ASP A 57 -0.69 3.11 -13.14
N ILE A 58 -1.37 2.67 -12.08
CA ILE A 58 -0.94 2.86 -10.70
C ILE A 58 0.24 1.94 -10.42
N LYS A 59 1.42 2.54 -10.27
CA LYS A 59 2.63 1.83 -9.89
C LYS A 59 2.54 1.34 -8.45
N SER A 60 3.04 0.13 -8.18
CA SER A 60 3.14 -0.38 -6.81
C SER A 60 3.94 0.52 -5.88
N SER A 61 4.95 1.23 -6.40
CA SER A 61 5.72 2.22 -5.63
C SER A 61 4.87 3.37 -5.10
N VAL A 62 3.85 3.81 -5.83
CA VAL A 62 2.91 4.86 -5.40
C VAL A 62 2.07 4.36 -4.22
N LEU A 63 1.49 3.15 -4.33
CA LEU A 63 0.74 2.53 -3.23
C LEU A 63 1.59 2.33 -1.99
N CYS A 64 2.84 1.90 -2.16
CA CYS A 64 3.75 1.69 -1.04
C CYS A 64 4.12 3.01 -0.35
N ALA A 65 4.34 4.08 -1.13
CA ALA A 65 4.61 5.39 -0.55
C ALA A 65 3.39 5.93 0.21
N ILE A 66 2.19 5.81 -0.34
CA ILE A 66 0.95 6.19 0.34
C ILE A 66 0.80 5.42 1.67
N GLY A 67 0.92 4.10 1.65
CA GLY A 67 0.75 3.29 2.85
C GLY A 67 1.85 3.51 3.89
N GLU A 68 3.11 3.78 3.49
CA GLU A 68 4.18 4.10 4.44
C GLU A 68 3.97 5.46 5.11
N VAL A 69 3.54 6.49 4.38
CA VAL A 69 3.14 7.77 4.99
C VAL A 69 1.91 7.59 5.88
N SER A 70 0.93 6.77 5.48
CA SER A 70 -0.32 6.60 6.21
C SER A 70 -0.19 5.77 7.50
N SER A 71 0.69 4.76 7.50
CA SER A 71 0.69 3.70 8.52
C SER A 71 2.06 3.36 9.08
N MET A 72 3.14 3.98 8.57
CA MET A 72 4.51 3.55 8.85
C MET A 72 4.76 2.06 8.56
N ARG A 73 3.95 1.46 7.68
CA ARG A 73 3.92 0.02 7.34
C ARG A 73 3.48 -0.90 8.47
N PHE A 74 2.90 -0.37 9.55
CA PHE A 74 2.36 -1.19 10.63
C PHE A 74 1.16 -2.00 10.15
N VAL A 75 1.17 -3.30 10.49
CA VAL A 75 0.10 -4.24 10.09
C VAL A 75 -1.26 -3.81 10.66
N HIS A 76 -1.24 -3.24 11.87
CA HIS A 76 -2.44 -2.73 12.54
C HIS A 76 -2.68 -1.23 12.31
N GLY A 77 -1.87 -0.58 11.46
CA GLY A 77 -1.98 0.85 11.20
C GLY A 77 -1.49 1.75 12.34
N VAL A 78 -1.89 3.02 12.29
CA VAL A 78 -1.48 4.07 13.24
C VAL A 78 -2.71 4.84 13.71
N GLY A 79 -2.85 4.98 15.04
CA GLY A 79 -3.98 5.69 15.64
C GLY A 79 -5.32 5.02 15.28
N SER A 80 -6.24 5.79 14.73
CA SER A 80 -7.57 5.31 14.30
C SER A 80 -7.58 4.74 12.87
N ARG A 81 -6.46 4.79 12.14
CA ARG A 81 -6.37 4.37 10.74
C ARG A 81 -5.83 2.93 10.67
N PRO A 82 -6.68 1.92 10.39
CA PRO A 82 -6.28 0.52 10.45
C PRO A 82 -5.46 0.11 9.22
N GLY A 83 -4.67 -0.95 9.41
CA GLY A 83 -3.98 -1.60 8.31
C GLY A 83 -2.80 -0.83 7.71
N ILE A 84 -2.12 -1.48 6.79
CA ILE A 84 -0.91 -0.95 6.13
C ILE A 84 -1.20 0.19 5.14
N MET A 85 -2.46 0.40 4.78
CA MET A 85 -2.89 1.50 3.90
C MET A 85 -3.56 2.65 4.65
N GLY A 86 -3.80 2.50 5.96
CA GLY A 86 -4.44 3.53 6.78
C GLY A 86 -5.77 4.04 6.23
N ILE A 87 -6.52 3.19 5.53
CA ILE A 87 -7.82 3.53 4.95
C ILE A 87 -8.90 3.42 6.01
N ASP A 88 -9.77 4.42 6.10
CA ASP A 88 -10.90 4.39 7.03
C ASP A 88 -11.90 3.29 6.63
N TYR A 89 -12.45 2.60 7.64
CA TYR A 89 -13.40 1.52 7.41
C TYR A 89 -14.65 1.98 6.66
N SER A 90 -15.10 3.22 6.87
CA SER A 90 -16.23 3.80 6.12
C SER A 90 -15.92 3.89 4.62
N THR A 91 -14.72 4.32 4.25
CA THR A 91 -14.28 4.39 2.85
C THR A 91 -14.13 3.00 2.25
N ALA A 92 -13.52 2.05 2.98
CA ALA A 92 -13.43 0.66 2.53
C ALA A 92 -14.82 0.02 2.35
N SER A 93 -15.73 0.26 3.28
CA SER A 93 -17.12 -0.23 3.24
C SER A 93 -17.86 0.33 2.03
N TRP A 94 -17.75 1.63 1.78
CA TRP A 94 -18.34 2.27 0.61
C TRP A 94 -17.76 1.70 -0.70
N LEU A 95 -16.45 1.48 -0.78
CA LEU A 95 -15.84 0.80 -1.93
C LEU A 95 -16.40 -0.62 -2.13
N TYR A 96 -16.62 -1.35 -1.03
CA TYR A 96 -17.14 -2.71 -1.03
C TYR A 96 -18.63 -2.76 -1.43
N PHE A 97 -19.49 -1.96 -0.80
CA PHE A 97 -20.94 -2.02 -0.96
C PHE A 97 -21.45 -1.25 -2.18
N ASP A 98 -20.89 -0.06 -2.44
CA ASP A 98 -21.41 0.85 -3.45
C ASP A 98 -20.62 0.79 -4.77
N LEU A 99 -19.30 0.61 -4.70
CA LEU A 99 -18.43 0.56 -5.90
C LEU A 99 -18.05 -0.86 -6.34
N GLY A 100 -18.58 -1.89 -5.69
CA GLY A 100 -18.43 -3.28 -6.13
C GLY A 100 -17.02 -3.87 -5.96
N SER A 101 -16.19 -3.30 -5.08
CA SER A 101 -14.85 -3.82 -4.77
C SER A 101 -14.92 -5.09 -3.91
N LYS A 102 -15.33 -6.22 -4.51
CA LYS A 102 -15.68 -7.49 -3.83
C LYS A 102 -14.58 -8.56 -3.85
N ALA A 103 -13.34 -8.24 -4.23
CA ALA A 103 -12.29 -9.26 -4.35
C ALA A 103 -11.82 -9.84 -3.00
N TYR A 104 -12.10 -9.14 -1.91
CA TYR A 104 -11.89 -9.58 -0.53
C TYR A 104 -13.16 -9.32 0.28
N GLU A 105 -13.43 -10.18 1.25
CA GLU A 105 -14.50 -9.96 2.23
C GLU A 105 -14.14 -8.80 3.15
N LEU A 106 -15.16 -8.07 3.58
CA LEU A 106 -15.06 -6.93 4.49
C LEU A 106 -16.31 -6.93 5.37
N GLU A 107 -16.18 -7.48 6.58
CA GLU A 107 -17.25 -7.59 7.57
C GLU A 107 -17.02 -6.65 8.77
N SER A 108 -15.76 -6.36 9.07
CA SER A 108 -15.36 -5.57 10.23
C SER A 108 -14.09 -4.75 9.98
N VAL A 109 -13.83 -3.80 10.88
CA VAL A 109 -12.58 -3.01 10.88
C VAL A 109 -11.35 -3.92 10.95
N ASP A 110 -11.44 -5.04 11.65
CA ASP A 110 -10.31 -5.94 11.86
C ASP A 110 -9.84 -6.64 10.59
N ASP A 111 -10.69 -6.74 9.56
CA ASP A 111 -10.31 -7.29 8.26
C ASP A 111 -9.24 -6.44 7.58
N LEU A 112 -9.22 -5.13 7.85
CA LEU A 112 -8.20 -4.21 7.35
C LEU A 112 -6.82 -4.44 8.00
N ASN A 113 -6.71 -5.23 9.07
CA ASN A 113 -5.42 -5.66 9.60
C ASN A 113 -4.75 -6.72 8.70
N ASN A 114 -5.48 -7.33 7.76
CA ASN A 114 -4.88 -8.20 6.76
C ASN A 114 -4.20 -7.33 5.68
N PRO A 115 -2.86 -7.46 5.48
CA PRO A 115 -2.14 -6.65 4.51
C PRO A 115 -2.72 -6.68 3.09
N PHE A 116 -3.26 -7.82 2.64
CA PHE A 116 -3.84 -7.94 1.30
C PHE A 116 -5.18 -7.23 1.18
N VAL A 117 -6.01 -7.31 2.21
CA VAL A 117 -7.32 -6.64 2.26
C VAL A 117 -7.10 -5.13 2.34
N SER A 118 -6.23 -4.69 3.27
CA SER A 118 -5.84 -3.28 3.40
C SER A 118 -5.29 -2.70 2.08
N MET A 119 -4.34 -3.40 1.45
CA MET A 119 -3.76 -2.99 0.17
C MET A 119 -4.80 -2.94 -0.95
N TYR A 120 -5.70 -3.92 -1.01
CA TYR A 120 -6.75 -3.94 -2.03
C TYR A 120 -7.68 -2.75 -1.94
N PHE A 121 -8.22 -2.44 -0.75
CA PHE A 121 -9.10 -1.29 -0.59
C PHE A 121 -8.35 0.04 -0.74
N GLY A 122 -7.11 0.13 -0.27
CA GLY A 122 -6.26 1.30 -0.52
C GLY A 122 -6.03 1.53 -2.01
N ALA A 123 -5.71 0.48 -2.77
CA ALA A 123 -5.51 0.56 -4.22
C ALA A 123 -6.80 0.87 -4.98
N ALA A 124 -7.94 0.28 -4.59
CA ALA A 124 -9.25 0.61 -5.14
C ALA A 124 -9.61 2.08 -4.89
N TYR A 125 -9.27 2.61 -3.71
CA TYR A 125 -9.50 4.02 -3.42
C TYR A 125 -8.64 4.94 -4.27
N VAL A 126 -7.35 4.62 -4.44
CA VAL A 126 -6.46 5.38 -5.34
C VAL A 126 -6.98 5.36 -6.78
N ALA A 127 -7.43 4.21 -7.27
CA ALA A 127 -8.03 4.09 -8.60
C ALA A 127 -9.29 4.95 -8.76
N TRP A 128 -10.16 4.96 -7.76
CA TRP A 128 -11.33 5.84 -7.79
C TRP A 128 -10.93 7.33 -7.73
N LEU A 129 -9.94 7.69 -6.91
CA LEU A 129 -9.44 9.06 -6.82
C LEU A 129 -8.75 9.55 -8.10
N SER A 130 -8.08 8.66 -8.84
CA SER A 130 -7.48 9.01 -10.14
C SER A 130 -8.50 9.40 -11.21
N GLU A 131 -9.78 9.04 -11.03
CA GLU A 131 -10.88 9.39 -11.94
C GLU A 131 -11.97 10.24 -11.25
N TYR A 132 -11.61 10.92 -10.15
CA TYR A 132 -12.57 11.62 -9.29
C TYR A 132 -13.38 12.69 -10.07
N GLU A 133 -14.71 12.65 -9.91
CA GLU A 133 -15.71 13.44 -10.65
C GLU A 133 -15.76 13.15 -12.16
N GLY A 134 -15.45 11.92 -12.57
CA GLY A 134 -15.56 11.47 -13.96
C GLY A 134 -14.50 12.05 -14.88
N ARG A 135 -13.38 12.52 -14.31
CA ARG A 135 -12.23 13.02 -15.06
C ARG A 135 -10.93 12.50 -14.47
N GLU A 136 -9.94 12.32 -15.34
CA GLU A 136 -8.60 11.97 -14.92
C GLU A 136 -8.02 13.07 -14.00
N ARG A 137 -7.43 12.65 -12.89
CA ARG A 137 -6.78 13.50 -11.90
C ARG A 137 -5.29 13.29 -11.94
N ASN A 138 -4.55 14.37 -11.72
CA ASN A 138 -3.10 14.29 -11.61
C ASN A 138 -2.68 13.58 -10.30
N PRO A 139 -1.43 13.07 -10.24
CA PRO A 139 -0.91 12.37 -9.06
C PRO A 139 -0.93 13.15 -7.76
N GLU A 140 -0.64 14.45 -7.81
CA GLU A 140 -0.65 15.31 -6.63
C GLU A 140 -2.05 15.36 -6.01
N PHE A 141 -3.08 15.53 -6.83
CA PHE A 141 -4.47 15.54 -6.40
C PHE A 141 -4.88 14.24 -5.73
N PHE A 142 -4.71 13.09 -6.40
CA PHE A 142 -5.22 11.83 -5.83
C PHE A 142 -4.42 11.38 -4.61
N VAL A 143 -3.13 11.74 -4.51
CA VAL A 143 -2.32 11.46 -3.33
C VAL A 143 -2.78 12.31 -2.15
N GLU A 144 -2.96 13.62 -2.32
CA GLU A 144 -3.49 14.46 -1.24
C GLU A 144 -4.91 14.06 -0.85
N ALA A 145 -5.77 13.82 -1.83
CA ALA A 145 -7.13 13.36 -1.60
C ALA A 145 -7.20 12.05 -0.82
N TYR A 146 -6.21 11.17 -0.97
CA TYR A 146 -6.11 9.95 -0.17
C TYR A 146 -5.96 10.26 1.32
N PHE A 147 -5.14 11.27 1.66
CA PHE A 147 -4.83 11.59 3.06
C PHE A 147 -5.89 12.46 3.74
N VAL A 148 -6.42 13.46 3.03
CA VAL A 148 -7.32 14.49 3.61
C VAL A 148 -8.76 14.41 3.10
N GLY A 149 -9.03 13.57 2.10
CA GLY A 149 -10.31 13.48 1.40
C GLY A 149 -10.40 14.42 0.19
N PRO A 150 -11.05 14.02 -0.91
CA PRO A 150 -11.02 14.74 -2.18
C PRO A 150 -11.67 16.13 -2.14
N LYS A 151 -12.58 16.38 -1.19
CA LYS A 151 -13.22 17.69 -0.98
C LYS A 151 -12.35 18.68 -0.21
N ASN A 152 -11.28 18.21 0.43
CA ASN A 152 -10.42 19.00 1.31
C ASN A 152 -9.04 19.27 0.70
N VAL A 153 -8.81 18.88 -0.55
CA VAL A 153 -7.54 19.10 -1.25
C VAL A 153 -7.35 20.60 -1.52
N ASN A 154 -6.21 21.15 -1.09
CA ASN A 154 -5.83 22.52 -1.35
C ASN A 154 -4.45 22.57 -2.04
N LEU A 155 -4.48 22.69 -3.37
CA LEU A 155 -3.27 22.69 -4.21
C LEU A 155 -2.53 24.05 -4.25
N GLN A 156 -2.98 25.07 -3.52
CA GLN A 156 -2.35 26.39 -3.57
C GLN A 156 -1.01 26.45 -2.83
N ASP A 157 -0.82 25.58 -1.83
CA ASP A 157 0.43 25.44 -1.08
C ASP A 157 0.91 23.99 -1.16
N THR A 158 2.22 23.80 -1.31
CA THR A 158 2.81 22.46 -1.31
C THR A 158 2.62 21.82 0.07
N SER A 159 1.72 20.84 0.17
CA SER A 159 1.43 20.14 1.42
C SER A 159 2.67 19.41 1.95
N THR A 160 2.86 19.43 3.29
CA THR A 160 3.88 18.61 3.96
C THR A 160 3.71 17.12 3.62
N LEU A 161 2.46 16.65 3.47
CA LEU A 161 2.15 15.27 3.09
C LEU A 161 2.65 14.92 1.68
N TRP A 162 2.57 15.87 0.75
CA TRP A 162 3.08 15.66 -0.60
C TRP A 162 4.60 15.57 -0.62
N LEU A 163 5.30 16.37 0.20
CA LEU A 163 6.75 16.27 0.35
C LEU A 163 7.18 14.93 0.96
N GLU A 164 6.53 14.50 2.04
CA GLU A 164 6.77 13.21 2.68
C GLU A 164 6.50 12.04 1.72
N PHE A 165 5.43 12.13 0.93
CA PHE A 165 5.12 11.15 -0.12
C PHE A 165 6.24 11.07 -1.16
N LYS A 166 6.71 12.20 -1.70
CA LYS A 166 7.79 12.22 -2.72
C LYS A 166 9.09 11.63 -2.18
N GLU A 167 9.46 11.98 -0.95
CA GLU A 167 10.65 11.41 -0.30
C GLU A 167 10.51 9.90 -0.09
N THR A 168 9.31 9.44 0.26
CA THR A 168 9.05 8.01 0.43
C THR A 168 9.04 7.28 -0.90
N LEU A 169 8.46 7.87 -1.94
CA LEU A 169 8.39 7.31 -3.29
C LEU A 169 9.79 7.05 -3.87
N SER A 170 10.72 7.97 -3.69
CA SER A 170 12.10 7.80 -4.18
C SER A 170 12.78 6.55 -3.60
N LYS A 171 12.53 6.24 -2.32
CA LYS A 171 13.07 5.04 -1.65
C LYS A 171 12.58 3.75 -2.33
N TYR A 172 11.32 3.70 -2.75
CA TYR A 172 10.75 2.55 -3.46
C TYR A 172 11.27 2.43 -4.91
N GLU A 173 11.51 3.56 -5.58
CA GLU A 173 12.04 3.57 -6.95
C GLU A 173 13.54 3.21 -7.01
N GLU A 174 14.34 3.67 -6.05
CA GLU A 174 15.76 3.31 -5.93
C GLU A 174 15.95 1.82 -5.60
N THR A 175 15.10 1.29 -4.71
CA THR A 175 15.09 -0.14 -4.38
C THR A 175 14.74 -0.99 -5.60
N LYS A 176 13.93 -0.46 -6.53
CA LYS A 176 13.69 -1.09 -7.84
C LYS A 176 14.98 -1.21 -8.64
N ARG A 177 15.74 -0.10 -8.79
CA ARG A 177 17.00 -0.06 -9.56
C ARG A 177 18.10 -0.97 -9.00
N LYS A 178 18.26 -1.03 -7.66
CA LYS A 178 19.26 -1.92 -7.02
C LYS A 178 18.93 -3.42 -7.19
N GLY A 179 17.66 -3.78 -7.35
CA GLY A 179 17.25 -5.16 -7.59
C GLY A 179 17.55 -5.66 -9.00
N ASP A 180 17.54 -4.76 -9.99
CA ASP A 180 17.78 -5.08 -11.40
C ASP A 180 19.28 -4.98 -11.78
N SER A 181 20.07 -4.28 -10.96
CA SER A 181 21.52 -4.06 -11.15
C SER A 181 22.42 -5.21 -10.62
N CYS A 182 21.88 -6.35 -10.21
CA CYS A 182 22.71 -7.47 -9.74
C CYS A 182 23.04 -8.42 -10.90
N SER A 183 23.73 -7.89 -11.90
CA SER A 183 24.55 -8.67 -12.83
C SER A 183 25.92 -8.82 -12.20
N ILE A 184 26.17 -9.95 -11.52
CA ILE A 184 27.53 -10.30 -11.11
C ILE A 184 28.26 -10.68 -12.40
N MET A 185 29.29 -9.89 -12.73
CA MET A 185 30.32 -10.21 -13.70
C MET A 185 31.29 -11.22 -13.09
#